data_AF-A0AAQ3NEX5-F1
#
_entry.id   AF-A0AAQ3NEX5-F1
#
_cell.length_a   1.000
_cell.length_b   1.000
_cell.length_c   1.000
_cell.angle_alpha   90.00
_cell.angle_beta   90.00
_cell.angle_gamma   90.00
#
_symmetry.space_group_name_H-M   'P 1'
#
loop_
_entity.id
_entity.type
_entity.pdbx_description
1 polymer ?
#
loop_
_entity_poly.entity_id
_entity_poly.type
_entity_poly.pdbx_seq_one_letter_code
_entity_poly.pdbx_strand_id
1 'polypeptide(L)'
;MILDNLPVMRFANQNGIKIQWTGFPVGYTAPDGSADYIINHLKFKVLVHEYEGNGVEIIGTGEEGMGVISEADKKKVSGFEIVGFQVIPCSIKRDPEVMTKLHMYDIISTSDCPSELDKYQPIKEQERIAFTYEVDFVKSDIRWPSRWDAYLKMEGSRVHWFSILN
;
A
#
# COMPACT_ATOMS: atom_id res chain seq x y z
N MET A 1 -1.45 5.73 6.33
CA MET A 1 -1.62 4.26 6.29
C MET A 1 -0.25 3.61 6.42
N ILE A 2 -0.15 2.54 7.20
CA ILE A 2 1.10 1.87 7.56
C ILE A 2 0.88 0.35 7.44
N LEU A 3 1.88 -0.39 6.95
CA LEU A 3 1.91 -1.85 6.91
C LEU A 3 3.30 -2.31 7.36
N ASP A 4 3.37 -3.17 8.37
CA ASP A 4 4.64 -3.65 8.95
C ASP A 4 5.63 -2.51 9.28
N ASN A 5 5.11 -1.47 9.94
CA ASN A 5 5.81 -0.21 10.25
C ASN A 5 6.29 0.61 9.04
N LEU A 6 6.07 0.17 7.81
CA LEU A 6 6.39 0.93 6.61
C LEU A 6 5.22 1.87 6.25
N PRO A 7 5.46 3.18 6.07
CA PRO A 7 4.43 4.05 5.52
C PRO A 7 4.15 3.68 4.06
N VAL A 8 2.95 4.01 3.59
CA VAL A 8 2.59 3.76 2.19
C VAL A 8 3.32 4.74 1.27
N MET A 9 3.87 4.24 0.17
CA MET A 9 4.59 5.04 -0.83
C MET A 9 3.84 5.13 -2.15
N ARG A 10 3.80 6.33 -2.71
CA ARG A 10 3.37 6.57 -4.08
C ARG A 10 4.57 6.94 -4.94
N PHE A 11 4.61 6.39 -6.14
CA PHE A 11 5.58 6.75 -7.16
C PHE A 11 4.88 7.36 -8.38
N ALA A 12 5.48 8.38 -8.97
CA ALA A 12 5.12 8.85 -10.30
C ALA A 12 6.38 9.12 -11.12
N ASN A 13 6.33 8.82 -12.42
CA ASN A 13 7.41 9.17 -13.33
C ASN A 13 7.05 10.48 -14.03
N GLN A 14 7.87 11.51 -13.89
CA GLN A 14 7.75 12.78 -14.60
C GLN A 14 9.06 13.05 -15.35
N ASN A 15 9.01 13.13 -16.68
CA ASN A 15 10.18 13.41 -17.53
C ASN A 15 11.40 12.50 -17.27
N GLY A 16 11.17 11.21 -17.00
CA GLY A 16 12.23 10.25 -16.67
C GLY A 16 12.74 10.30 -15.22
N ILE A 17 12.24 11.24 -14.42
CA ILE A 17 12.53 11.35 -12.98
C ILE A 17 11.42 10.64 -12.22
N LYS A 18 11.81 9.69 -11.37
CA LYS A 18 10.89 8.99 -10.47
C LYS A 18 10.73 9.81 -9.19
N ILE A 19 9.57 10.43 -9.05
CA ILE A 19 9.19 11.18 -7.85
C ILE A 19 8.48 10.24 -6.89
N GLN A 20 8.78 10.41 -5.61
CA GLN A 20 8.29 9.56 -4.53
C GLN A 20 7.63 10.42 -3.45
N TRP A 21 6.44 10.02 -3.01
CA TRP A 21 5.72 10.66 -1.91
C TRP A 21 5.28 9.63 -0.87
N THR A 22 5.27 10.05 0.38
CA THR A 22 4.61 9.32 1.46
C THR A 22 3.12 9.63 1.43
N GLY A 23 2.28 8.60 1.40
CA GLY A 23 0.82 8.76 1.32
C GLY A 23 0.30 9.00 -0.10
N PHE A 24 -0.97 9.38 -0.15
CA PHE A 24 -1.71 9.69 -1.38
C PHE A 24 -2.73 10.80 -1.09
N PRO A 25 -3.07 11.64 -2.08
CA PRO A 25 -4.08 12.68 -1.90
C PRO A 25 -5.48 12.06 -1.78
N VAL A 26 -6.42 12.77 -1.20
CA VAL A 26 -7.82 12.31 -1.08
C VAL A 26 -8.60 12.53 -2.38
N GLY A 27 -8.20 13.51 -3.18
CA GLY A 27 -8.88 13.91 -4.40
C GLY A 27 -8.09 14.96 -5.17
N TYR A 28 -8.67 15.44 -6.28
CA TYR A 28 -8.08 16.46 -7.14
C TYR A 28 -9.18 17.36 -7.70
N THR A 29 -8.91 18.65 -7.84
CA THR A 29 -9.75 19.59 -8.58
C THR A 29 -9.31 19.62 -10.04
N ALA A 30 -10.24 19.64 -10.99
CA ALA A 30 -9.88 19.79 -12.40
C ALA A 30 -9.14 21.11 -12.66
N PRO A 31 -8.23 21.17 -13.66
CA PRO A 31 -7.45 22.37 -13.95
C PRO A 31 -8.31 23.61 -14.29
N ASP A 32 -9.51 23.40 -14.83
CA ASP A 32 -10.47 24.44 -15.17
C ASP A 32 -11.38 24.84 -13.99
N GLY A 33 -11.24 24.19 -12.83
CA GLY A 33 -12.06 24.41 -11.65
C GLY A 33 -13.51 23.94 -11.79
N SER A 34 -13.85 23.16 -12.83
CA SER A 34 -15.23 22.77 -13.13
C SER A 34 -15.79 21.71 -12.18
N ALA A 35 -14.93 20.86 -11.62
CA ALA A 35 -15.32 19.74 -10.77
C ALA A 35 -14.20 19.31 -9.82
N ASP A 36 -14.61 18.77 -8.67
CA ASP A 36 -13.75 18.05 -7.73
C ASP A 36 -13.94 16.54 -7.90
N TYR A 37 -12.83 15.81 -7.90
CA TYR A 37 -12.80 14.35 -8.02
C TYR A 37 -12.23 13.73 -6.77
N ILE A 38 -12.78 12.58 -6.39
CA ILE A 38 -12.32 11.81 -5.22
C ILE A 38 -11.53 10.58 -5.63
N ILE A 39 -10.50 10.24 -4.87
CA ILE A 39 -9.83 8.95 -4.95
C ILE A 39 -10.61 7.95 -4.11
N ASN A 40 -11.31 7.04 -4.77
CA ASN A 40 -12.14 6.03 -4.14
C ASN A 40 -11.65 4.59 -4.39
N HIS A 41 -10.57 4.41 -5.15
CA HIS A 41 -9.95 3.11 -5.38
C HIS A 41 -8.44 3.16 -5.11
N LEU A 42 -7.96 2.25 -4.25
CA LEU A 42 -6.55 2.13 -3.90
C LEU A 42 -6.00 0.77 -4.31
N LYS A 43 -5.00 0.76 -5.19
CA LYS A 43 -4.26 -0.46 -5.52
C LYS A 43 -3.00 -0.51 -4.69
N PHE A 44 -2.95 -1.45 -3.73
CA PHE A 44 -1.77 -1.67 -2.92
C PHE A 44 -0.87 -2.70 -3.57
N LYS A 45 0.41 -2.37 -3.67
CA LYS A 45 1.45 -3.33 -4.05
C LYS A 45 2.34 -3.56 -2.83
N VAL A 46 2.24 -4.76 -2.27
CA VAL A 46 3.05 -5.22 -1.13
C VAL A 46 4.22 -6.00 -1.69
N LEU A 47 5.42 -5.45 -1.52
CA LEU A 47 6.64 -6.13 -1.95
C LEU A 47 7.06 -7.12 -0.88
N VAL A 48 7.27 -8.37 -1.29
CA VAL A 48 7.69 -9.45 -0.41
C VAL A 48 9.04 -10.03 -0.85
N HIS A 49 9.87 -10.39 0.10
CA HIS A 49 11.15 -11.07 -0.13
C HIS A 49 11.12 -12.43 0.55
N GLU A 50 11.73 -13.44 -0.07
CA GLU A 50 11.86 -14.75 0.55
C GLU A 50 12.78 -14.64 1.77
N TYR A 51 12.40 -15.29 2.87
CA TYR A 51 13.19 -15.29 4.08
C TYR A 51 14.55 -15.98 3.85
N GLU A 52 15.64 -15.23 3.95
CA GLU A 52 17.02 -15.72 3.74
C GLU A 52 17.73 -16.11 5.06
N GLY A 53 17.02 -16.12 6.20
CA GLY A 53 17.63 -16.36 7.50
C GLY A 53 18.11 -17.81 7.69
N ASN A 54 19.42 -17.98 7.86
CA ASN A 54 20.00 -19.20 8.42
C ASN A 54 19.66 -19.29 9.92
N GLY A 55 18.59 -20.01 10.25
CA GLY A 55 18.40 -20.63 11.57
C GLY A 55 18.49 -19.71 12.80
N VAL A 56 17.99 -18.48 12.71
CA VAL A 56 17.75 -17.67 13.91
C VAL A 56 16.31 -17.92 14.35
N GLU A 57 16.12 -18.32 15.61
CA GLU A 57 14.80 -18.55 16.22
C GLU A 57 13.92 -17.31 16.04
N ILE A 58 12.85 -17.46 15.25
CA ILE A 58 11.89 -16.39 15.01
C ILE A 58 11.01 -16.29 16.26
N ILE A 59 11.15 -15.20 17.02
CA ILE A 59 10.17 -14.83 18.05
C ILE A 59 8.97 -14.22 17.31
N GLY A 60 7.97 -15.04 17.01
CA GLY A 60 6.70 -14.58 16.45
C GLY A 60 5.82 -13.98 17.55
N THR A 61 5.29 -12.77 17.33
CA THR A 61 4.23 -12.19 18.17
C THR A 61 2.88 -12.65 17.64
N GLY A 62 2.48 -13.87 18.02
CA GLY A 62 1.13 -14.39 17.79
C GLY A 62 0.17 -13.97 18.91
N GLU A 63 -1.13 -14.24 18.70
CA GLU A 63 -2.22 -13.94 19.64
C GLU A 63 -2.07 -14.65 21.01
N GLU A 64 -1.15 -15.62 21.12
CA GLU A 64 -0.87 -16.41 22.32
C GLU A 64 0.44 -16.04 23.07
N GLY A 65 1.12 -14.96 22.68
CA GLY A 65 2.34 -14.48 23.35
C GLY A 65 3.67 -14.98 22.74
N MET A 66 4.79 -14.68 23.42
CA MET A 66 6.15 -15.03 22.96
C MET A 66 6.39 -16.54 22.97
N GLY A 67 6.30 -17.18 21.80
CA GLY A 67 6.69 -18.57 21.59
C GLY A 67 8.10 -18.67 20.97
N VAL A 68 8.96 -19.49 21.57
CA VAL A 68 10.27 -19.89 21.00
C VAL A 68 10.06 -21.15 20.16
N ILE A 69 10.38 -21.10 18.87
CA ILE A 69 10.28 -22.24 17.96
C ILE A 69 11.53 -23.11 18.17
N SER A 70 11.41 -24.23 18.88
CA SER A 70 12.54 -25.10 19.24
C SER A 70 13.18 -25.80 18.02
N GLU A 71 14.50 -26.06 18.10
CA GLU A 71 15.43 -26.62 17.10
C GLU A 71 15.01 -27.87 16.29
N ALA A 72 13.85 -28.48 16.56
CA ALA A 72 13.39 -29.69 15.87
C ALA A 72 12.78 -29.43 14.47
N ASP A 73 12.38 -28.19 14.16
CA ASP A 73 11.78 -27.83 12.86
C ASP A 73 12.80 -27.28 11.86
N LYS A 74 13.90 -28.01 11.62
CA LYS A 74 14.86 -27.73 10.53
C LYS A 74 14.30 -28.00 9.11
N LYS A 75 12.98 -27.95 8.92
CA LYS A 75 12.43 -27.62 7.60
C LYS A 75 12.64 -26.12 7.46
N LYS A 76 13.55 -25.71 6.56
CA LYS A 76 13.72 -24.32 6.09
C LYS A 76 12.44 -23.54 6.37
N VAL A 77 12.47 -22.62 7.32
CA VAL A 77 11.31 -21.77 7.59
C VAL A 77 11.13 -20.91 6.34
N SER A 78 10.30 -21.40 5.42
CA SER A 78 10.00 -20.74 4.17
C SER A 78 8.95 -19.68 4.48
N GLY A 79 9.42 -18.48 4.80
CA GLY A 79 8.60 -17.31 5.04
C GLY A 79 8.77 -16.26 3.95
N PHE A 80 7.87 -15.29 3.94
CA PHE A 80 8.03 -14.06 3.18
C PHE A 80 8.02 -12.89 4.15
N GLU A 81 8.91 -11.92 3.93
CA GLU A 81 8.96 -10.70 4.70
C GLU A 81 8.52 -9.52 3.84
N ILE A 82 7.86 -8.53 4.46
CA ILE A 82 7.43 -7.33 3.76
C ILE A 82 8.62 -6.38 3.65
N VAL A 83 8.97 -6.05 2.41
CA VAL A 83 10.13 -5.22 2.06
C VAL A 83 9.76 -3.92 1.34
N GLY A 84 8.46 -3.68 1.16
CA GLY A 84 7.96 -2.42 0.61
C GLY A 84 6.45 -2.35 0.58
N PHE A 85 5.92 -1.14 0.75
CA PHE A 85 4.49 -0.89 0.73
C PHE A 85 4.17 0.28 -0.19
N GLN A 86 3.52 -0.02 -1.31
CA GLN A 86 3.22 0.98 -2.35
C GLN A 86 1.73 1.10 -2.60
N VAL A 87 1.30 2.28 -3.07
CA VAL A 87 -0.07 2.56 -3.48
C VAL A 87 -0.13 3.27 -4.82
N ILE A 88 -1.10 2.86 -5.62
CA ILE A 88 -1.54 3.56 -6.83
C ILE A 88 -2.95 4.08 -6.55
N PRO A 89 -3.11 5.39 -6.27
CA PRO A 89 -4.41 5.98 -5.99
C PRO A 89 -5.14 6.31 -7.28
N CYS A 90 -6.41 5.89 -7.38
CA CYS A 90 -7.21 6.04 -8.59
C CYS A 90 -8.63 6.52 -8.27
N SER A 91 -9.19 7.31 -9.19
CA SER A 91 -10.59 7.70 -9.17
C SER A 91 -11.35 6.84 -10.18
N ILE A 92 -12.37 6.13 -9.72
CA ILE A 92 -13.15 5.22 -10.56
C ILE A 92 -14.62 5.49 -10.31
N LYS A 93 -15.30 5.98 -11.35
CA LYS A 93 -16.75 6.06 -11.37
C LYS A 93 -17.35 4.65 -11.47
N ARG A 94 -18.08 4.23 -10.43
CA ARG A 94 -18.77 2.94 -10.39
C ARG A 94 -20.27 3.13 -10.36
N ASP A 95 -20.98 2.12 -10.85
CA ASP A 95 -22.44 2.12 -10.81
C ASP A 95 -22.92 1.94 -9.35
N PRO A 96 -23.65 2.93 -8.78
CA PRO A 96 -24.11 2.87 -7.40
C PRO A 96 -25.10 1.72 -7.16
N GLU A 97 -25.88 1.30 -8.15
CA GLU A 97 -26.86 0.21 -8.00
C GLU A 97 -26.17 -1.15 -7.84
N VAL A 98 -25.06 -1.36 -8.56
CA VAL A 98 -24.23 -2.56 -8.42
C VAL A 98 -23.53 -2.54 -7.07
N MET A 99 -22.90 -1.41 -6.71
CA MET A 99 -22.17 -1.30 -5.44
C MET A 99 -23.07 -1.40 -4.20
N THR A 100 -24.34 -1.00 -4.30
CA THR A 100 -25.30 -1.10 -3.18
C THR A 100 -25.73 -2.53 -2.88
N LYS A 101 -25.65 -3.43 -3.87
CA LYS A 101 -25.96 -4.85 -3.71
C LYS A 101 -24.83 -5.65 -3.08
N LEU A 102 -23.62 -5.10 -3.06
CA LEU A 102 -22.44 -5.74 -2.51
C LEU A 102 -22.33 -5.49 -1.01
N HIS A 103 -21.85 -6.51 -0.29
CA HIS A 103 -21.48 -6.44 1.10
C HIS A 103 -20.00 -6.08 1.27
N MET A 104 -19.63 -5.72 2.50
CA MET A 104 -18.24 -5.44 2.85
C MET A 104 -17.40 -6.71 2.61
N TYR A 105 -16.31 -6.58 1.85
CA TYR A 105 -15.39 -7.65 1.41
C TYR A 105 -15.85 -8.53 0.25
N ASP A 106 -16.96 -8.21 -0.41
CA ASP A 106 -17.30 -8.88 -1.66
C ASP A 106 -16.22 -8.62 -2.73
N ILE A 107 -15.94 -9.66 -3.51
CA ILE A 107 -14.96 -9.59 -4.59
C ILE A 107 -15.56 -8.76 -5.72
N ILE A 108 -14.89 -7.66 -6.05
CA ILE A 108 -15.17 -6.84 -7.22
C ILE A 108 -14.16 -7.16 -8.32
N SER A 109 -14.55 -6.99 -9.59
CA SER A 109 -13.63 -7.12 -10.71
C SER A 109 -12.48 -6.10 -10.58
N THR A 110 -11.25 -6.59 -10.70
CA THR A 110 -10.05 -5.76 -10.84
C THR A 110 -10.28 -4.72 -11.93
N SER A 111 -10.22 -3.44 -11.56
CA SER A 111 -10.52 -2.34 -12.47
C SER A 111 -9.21 -1.65 -12.82
N ASP A 112 -8.88 -1.49 -14.10
CA ASP A 112 -7.73 -0.69 -14.48
C ASP A 112 -7.95 0.77 -14.08
N CYS A 113 -6.91 1.40 -13.54
CA CYS A 113 -6.98 2.82 -13.18
C CYS A 113 -7.15 3.65 -14.45
N PRO A 114 -8.31 4.30 -14.65
CA PRO A 114 -8.51 5.11 -15.85
C PRO A 114 -7.54 6.29 -15.83
N SER A 115 -7.08 6.69 -17.01
CA SER A 115 -6.28 7.93 -17.19
C SER A 115 -7.13 9.11 -17.69
N GLU A 116 -8.38 8.84 -18.08
CA GLU A 116 -9.32 9.82 -18.63
C GLU A 116 -10.18 10.42 -17.51
N LEU A 117 -10.27 11.75 -17.47
CA LEU A 117 -11.05 12.50 -16.47
C LEU A 117 -12.54 12.14 -16.50
N ASP A 118 -13.11 11.81 -17.66
CA ASP A 118 -14.53 11.45 -17.81
C ASP A 118 -14.92 10.18 -17.04
N LYS A 119 -13.94 9.34 -16.71
CA LYS A 119 -14.10 8.09 -15.95
C LYS A 119 -13.87 8.29 -14.45
N TYR A 120 -13.48 9.49 -14.02
CA TYR A 120 -13.25 9.79 -12.62
C TYR A 120 -14.58 10.00 -11.90
N GLN A 121 -14.59 9.73 -10.60
CA GLN A 121 -15.74 9.93 -9.74
C GLN A 121 -15.78 11.40 -9.28
N PRO A 122 -16.72 12.23 -9.79
CA PRO A 122 -16.91 13.57 -9.28
C PRO A 122 -17.52 13.54 -7.88
N ILE A 123 -17.27 14.60 -7.11
CA ILE A 123 -17.92 14.85 -5.82
C ILE A 123 -19.17 15.68 -6.08
N LYS A 124 -20.33 15.15 -5.68
CA LYS A 124 -21.62 15.84 -5.74
C LYS A 124 -22.36 15.67 -4.43
N GLU A 125 -23.18 16.66 -4.09
CA GLU A 125 -24.03 16.58 -2.91
C GLU A 125 -24.96 15.37 -3.02
N GLN A 126 -25.13 14.67 -1.88
CA GLN A 126 -26.02 13.51 -1.74
C GLN A 126 -25.67 12.28 -2.60
N GLU A 127 -24.50 12.26 -3.25
CA GLU A 127 -24.04 11.10 -4.00
C GLU A 127 -23.33 10.09 -3.07
N ARG A 128 -23.72 8.81 -3.17
CA ARG A 128 -23.07 7.73 -2.42
C ARG A 128 -21.84 7.24 -3.19
N ILE A 129 -20.67 7.37 -2.57
CA ILE A 129 -19.40 6.98 -3.18
C ILE A 129 -18.94 5.66 -2.56
N ALA A 130 -18.68 4.66 -3.40
CA ALA A 130 -18.13 3.39 -2.96
C ALA A 130 -16.60 3.45 -2.93
N PHE A 131 -16.03 3.12 -1.78
CA PHE A 131 -14.59 2.98 -1.59
C PHE A 131 -14.18 1.51 -1.75
N THR A 132 -13.08 1.30 -2.45
CA THR A 132 -12.63 -0.03 -2.84
C THR A 132 -11.11 -0.08 -2.79
N TYR A 133 -10.56 -1.27 -2.60
CA TYR A 133 -9.13 -1.47 -2.64
C TYR A 133 -8.81 -2.83 -3.23
N GLU A 134 -7.60 -2.98 -3.74
CA GLU A 134 -7.02 -4.26 -4.12
C GLU A 134 -5.60 -4.36 -3.57
N VAL A 135 -5.13 -5.59 -3.35
CA VAL A 135 -3.82 -5.86 -2.76
C VAL A 135 -3.10 -6.92 -3.60
N ASP A 136 -1.98 -6.51 -4.18
CA ASP A 136 -1.09 -7.38 -4.93
C ASP A 136 0.19 -7.64 -4.14
N PHE A 137 0.47 -8.91 -3.84
CA PHE A 137 1.74 -9.34 -3.28
C PHE A 137 2.72 -9.65 -4.41
N VAL A 138 3.86 -8.95 -4.44
CA VAL A 138 4.83 -9.05 -5.53
C VAL A 138 6.20 -9.39 -4.96
N LYS A 139 6.78 -10.50 -5.43
CA LYS A 139 8.15 -10.87 -5.07
C LYS A 139 9.14 -9.80 -5.52
N SER A 140 10.07 -9.46 -4.65
CA SER A 140 11.05 -8.41 -4.82
C SER A 140 12.43 -8.89 -4.40
N ASP A 141 13.47 -8.42 -5.10
CA ASP A 141 14.87 -8.71 -4.77
C ASP A 141 15.43 -7.79 -3.67
N ILE A 142 14.60 -6.89 -3.13
CA ILE A 142 14.97 -6.04 -2.00
C ILE A 142 15.12 -6.93 -0.77
N ARG A 143 16.35 -7.02 -0.24
CA ARG A 143 16.61 -7.69 1.02
C ARG A 143 15.95 -6.95 2.18
N TRP A 144 15.46 -7.70 3.17
CA TRP A 144 14.76 -7.14 4.32
C TRP A 144 15.52 -6.05 5.09
N PRO A 145 16.85 -6.15 5.35
CA PRO A 145 17.59 -5.07 6.00
C PRO A 145 17.57 -3.74 5.23
N SER A 146 17.39 -3.78 3.91
CA SER A 146 17.36 -2.62 3.02
C SER A 146 15.96 -2.06 2.76
N ARG A 147 14.91 -2.59 3.42
CA ARG A 147 13.52 -2.18 3.15
C ARG A 147 13.25 -0.70 3.41
N TRP A 148 14.03 -0.06 4.28
CA TRP A 148 13.92 1.37 4.59
C TRP A 148 14.64 2.27 3.56
N ASP A 149 15.50 1.74 2.70
CA ASP A 149 16.31 2.53 1.77
C ASP A 149 15.46 3.36 0.81
N ALA A 150 14.30 2.83 0.40
CA ALA A 150 13.36 3.57 -0.45
C ALA A 150 12.83 4.83 0.26
N TYR A 151 12.62 4.78 1.57
CA TYR A 151 12.01 5.86 2.36
C TYR A 151 13.02 6.96 2.70
N LEU A 152 14.30 6.60 2.82
CA LEU A 152 15.38 7.54 3.13
C LEU A 152 15.81 8.40 1.93
N LYS A 153 15.49 7.97 0.70
CA LYS A 153 15.87 8.66 -0.55
C LYS A 153 14.95 9.83 -0.93
N MET A 154 13.89 10.10 -0.18
CA MET A 154 13.03 11.25 -0.42
C MET A 154 13.72 12.55 -0.02
N GLU A 155 14.02 13.41 -1.00
CA GLU A 155 14.46 14.78 -0.75
C GLU A 155 13.37 15.54 0.03
N GLY A 156 13.68 15.95 1.26
CA GLY A 156 12.83 16.85 2.06
C GLY A 156 12.18 16.25 3.31
N SER A 157 12.21 14.92 3.51
CA SER A 157 11.77 14.31 4.78
C SER A 157 12.92 14.24 5.78
N ARG A 158 12.91 15.13 6.78
CA ARG A 158 13.81 15.04 7.94
C ARG A 158 13.52 13.75 8.70
N VAL A 159 14.42 12.78 8.60
CA VAL A 159 14.39 11.59 9.46
C VAL A 159 14.60 12.08 10.90
N HIS A 160 13.60 11.87 11.75
CA HIS A 160 13.75 12.05 13.18
C HIS A 160 14.04 10.68 13.78
N TRP A 161 15.30 10.44 14.14
CA TRP A 161 15.66 9.32 14.99
C TRP A 161 15.13 9.61 16.39
N PHE A 162 14.01 9.00 16.77
CA PHE A 162 13.66 8.89 18.17
C PHE A 162 14.50 7.75 18.75
N SER A 163 15.65 8.10 19.32
CA SER A 163 16.35 7.19 20.23
C SER A 163 15.46 6.99 21.45
N ILE A 164 14.92 5.79 21.63
CA ILE A 164 14.35 5.39 22.92
C ILE A 164 15.55 5.17 23.85
N LEU A 165 15.85 6.16 24.69
CA LEU A 165 16.66 5.95 25.89
C LEU A 165 15.73 5.38 26.96
N ASN A 166 16.17 4.26 27.53
CA ASN A 166 15.49 3.48 28.57
C ASN A 166 15.52 4.19 29.92
#